data_AF-A0A1Z1WPX1-F1
#
_entry.id   AF-A0A1Z1WPX1-F1
#
_cell.length_a   1.000
_cell.length_b   1.000
_cell.length_c   1.000
_cell.angle_alpha   90.00
_cell.angle_beta   90.00
_cell.angle_gamma   90.00
#
_symmetry.space_group_name_H-M   'P 1'
#
loop_
_entity.id
_entity.type
_entity.pdbx_description
1 polymer ?
#
loop_
_entity_poly.entity_id
_entity_poly.type
_entity_poly.pdbx_seq_one_letter_code
_entity_poly.pdbx_strand_id
1 'polypeptide(L)'
;MALGAAFSGVAALAAVMVARWQTVFGRRVALESVGSQAAVERELRLEAQRCEAWTVFLRASDAFADVVWRLGEIEARSRAEVLRSRSEALTEACSGLRVLGPECVVRHAEAVRERCARMERYAARRAVVRSALRALERRWCPGNAEWCEDDAHGCAFVAHDMLERWGDRDEDERPDDLDFLEDLIRGSGALADDGAPVESGVLTEDDLRRLLAVAGNPVSWDHLAAEDRWLRPRTGFDEERGAFVAAVRDFLADGGRAGAGRAPA
;
A
#
# COMPACT_ATOMS: atom_id res chain seq x y z
N MET A 1 6.54 -7.49 -13.20
CA MET A 1 7.84 -7.53 -12.50
C MET A 1 7.81 -6.69 -11.21
N ALA A 2 7.01 -7.05 -10.21
CA ALA A 2 6.88 -6.28 -8.95
C ALA A 2 7.05 -7.11 -7.67
N LEU A 3 7.14 -8.45 -7.78
CA LEU A 3 7.41 -9.34 -6.65
C LEU A 3 8.87 -9.29 -6.16
N GLY A 4 9.80 -8.77 -6.97
CA GLY A 4 11.23 -8.73 -6.62
C GLY A 4 11.61 -7.72 -5.53
N ALA A 5 10.85 -6.62 -5.38
CA ALA A 5 11.20 -5.55 -4.44
C ALA A 5 10.78 -5.85 -2.99
N ALA A 6 9.64 -6.51 -2.78
CA ALA A 6 9.17 -6.92 -1.45
C ALA A 6 10.14 -7.90 -0.77
N PHE A 7 10.66 -8.87 -1.54
CA PHE A 7 11.66 -9.83 -1.05
C PHE A 7 13.02 -9.18 -0.75
N SER A 8 13.39 -8.11 -1.45
CA SER A 8 14.69 -7.45 -1.29
C SER A 8 14.87 -6.78 0.09
N GLY A 9 13.81 -6.17 0.64
CA GLY A 9 13.89 -5.48 1.93
C GLY A 9 14.11 -6.43 3.12
N VAL A 10 13.29 -7.48 3.22
CA VAL A 10 13.39 -8.49 4.28
C VAL A 10 14.65 -9.34 4.12
N ALA A 11 15.03 -9.70 2.89
CA ALA A 11 16.27 -10.45 2.63
C ALA A 11 17.53 -9.63 2.95
N ALA A 12 17.54 -8.34 2.62
CA ALA A 12 18.66 -7.47 2.94
C ALA A 12 18.78 -7.23 4.45
N LEU A 13 17.65 -7.08 5.16
CA LEU A 13 17.66 -7.07 6.63
C LEU A 13 18.18 -8.39 7.19
N ALA A 14 17.70 -9.54 6.68
CA ALA A 14 18.17 -10.85 7.11
C ALA A 14 19.68 -11.02 6.90
N ALA A 15 20.23 -10.59 5.77
CA ALA A 15 21.66 -10.65 5.48
C ALA A 15 22.50 -9.78 6.43
N VAL A 16 22.06 -8.54 6.70
CA VAL A 16 22.73 -7.64 7.65
C VAL A 16 22.65 -8.19 9.07
N MET A 17 21.50 -8.75 9.46
CA MET A 17 21.31 -9.38 10.76
C MET A 17 22.22 -10.60 10.95
N VAL A 18 22.33 -11.49 9.95
CA VAL A 18 23.23 -12.66 10.01
C VAL A 18 24.69 -12.22 10.13
N ALA A 19 25.12 -11.23 9.35
CA ALA A 19 26.51 -10.76 9.38
C ALA A 19 26.87 -10.10 10.72
N ARG A 20 25.94 -9.31 11.29
CA ARG A 20 26.11 -8.71 12.62
C ARG A 20 26.09 -9.75 13.73
N TRP A 21 25.20 -10.74 13.63
CA TRP A 21 25.13 -11.84 14.59
C TRP A 21 26.46 -12.60 14.64
N GLN A 22 27.03 -12.95 13.48
CA GLN A 22 28.32 -13.63 13.40
C GLN A 22 29.50 -12.79 13.96
N THR A 23 29.52 -11.49 13.73
CA THR A 23 30.61 -10.60 14.16
C THR A 23 30.53 -10.23 15.65
N VAL A 24 29.32 -9.97 16.17
CA VAL A 24 29.11 -9.67 17.60
C VAL A 24 29.26 -10.93 18.46
N PHE A 25 28.73 -12.06 18.01
CA PHE A 25 28.88 -13.35 18.71
C PHE A 25 30.35 -13.79 18.76
N GLY A 26 31.07 -13.76 17.63
CA GLY A 26 32.48 -14.15 17.57
C GLY A 26 33.41 -13.28 18.44
N ARG A 27 33.13 -11.98 18.59
CA ARG A 27 33.92 -11.08 19.44
C ARG A 27 33.55 -11.14 20.93
N ARG A 28 32.27 -11.30 21.28
CA ARG A 28 31.84 -11.29 22.71
C ARG A 28 32.07 -12.62 23.42
N VAL A 29 31.93 -13.74 22.73
CA VAL A 29 32.21 -15.08 23.31
C VAL A 29 33.72 -15.24 23.60
N ALA A 30 34.58 -14.55 22.84
CA ALA A 30 36.02 -14.62 23.00
C ALA A 30 36.55 -13.87 24.24
N LEU A 31 35.76 -13.00 24.89
CA LEU A 31 36.33 -12.04 25.84
C LEU A 31 36.07 -12.25 27.34
N GLU A 32 34.97 -12.81 27.88
CA GLU A 32 34.78 -12.67 29.34
C GLU A 32 33.90 -13.71 30.10
N SER A 33 34.09 -13.68 31.44
CA SER A 33 33.56 -14.51 32.54
C SER A 33 32.03 -14.56 32.74
N VAL A 34 31.55 -15.45 33.63
CA VAL A 34 30.13 -15.74 33.91
C VAL A 34 29.24 -14.50 34.17
N GLY A 35 29.79 -13.43 34.77
CA GLY A 35 29.05 -12.19 35.03
C GLY A 35 28.81 -11.31 33.78
N SER A 36 29.76 -11.31 32.84
CA SER A 36 29.60 -10.62 31.55
C SER A 36 28.75 -11.46 30.59
N GLN A 37 28.78 -12.79 30.72
CA GLN A 37 27.97 -13.71 29.91
C GLN A 37 26.46 -13.45 30.06
N ALA A 38 25.97 -13.20 31.29
CA ALA A 38 24.56 -12.87 31.53
C ALA A 38 24.15 -11.50 30.96
N ALA A 39 25.05 -10.52 30.95
CA ALA A 39 24.82 -9.20 30.35
C ALA A 39 24.80 -9.30 28.81
N VAL A 40 25.74 -10.03 28.23
CA VAL A 40 25.81 -10.33 26.80
C VAL A 40 24.56 -11.08 26.34
N GLU A 41 24.10 -12.08 27.09
CA GLU A 41 22.88 -12.83 26.76
C GLU A 41 21.63 -11.95 26.78
N ARG A 42 21.50 -11.05 27.77
CA ARG A 42 20.39 -10.08 27.81
C ARG A 42 20.42 -9.14 26.61
N GLU A 43 21.58 -8.64 26.24
CA GLU A 43 21.73 -7.75 25.10
C GLU A 43 21.40 -8.45 23.78
N LEU A 44 21.84 -9.71 23.61
CA LEU A 44 21.49 -10.54 22.47
C LEU A 44 19.99 -10.82 22.39
N ARG A 45 19.33 -11.09 23.52
CA ARG A 45 17.87 -11.27 23.56
C ARG A 45 17.13 -9.99 23.17
N LEU A 46 17.56 -8.83 23.66
CA LEU A 46 16.98 -7.54 23.29
C LEU A 46 17.18 -7.23 21.80
N GLU A 47 18.35 -7.55 21.24
CA GLU A 47 18.61 -7.38 19.82
C GLU A 47 17.73 -8.32 18.97
N ALA A 48 17.58 -9.58 19.37
CA ALA A 48 16.69 -10.52 18.70
C ALA A 48 15.22 -10.04 18.70
N GLN A 49 14.74 -9.54 19.85
CA GLN A 49 13.39 -8.96 19.99
C GLN A 49 13.19 -7.73 19.10
N ARG A 50 14.19 -6.84 19.00
CA ARG A 50 14.14 -5.68 18.09
C ARG A 50 14.06 -6.10 16.63
N CYS A 51 14.91 -7.05 16.23
CA CYS A 51 14.92 -7.60 14.88
C CYS A 51 13.58 -8.24 14.49
N GLU A 52 12.98 -8.99 15.42
CA GLU A 52 11.65 -9.54 15.25
C GLU A 52 10.61 -8.43 15.08
N ALA A 53 10.60 -7.42 15.96
CA ALA A 53 9.66 -6.31 15.89
C ALA A 53 9.78 -5.51 14.58
N TRP A 54 11.00 -5.24 14.08
CA TRP A 54 11.21 -4.58 12.79
C TRP A 54 10.68 -5.43 11.62
N THR A 55 10.88 -6.74 11.68
CA THR A 55 10.40 -7.67 10.65
C THR A 55 8.88 -7.77 10.64
N VAL A 56 8.25 -7.86 11.82
CA VAL A 56 6.80 -7.90 11.97
C VAL A 56 6.18 -6.60 11.44
N PHE A 57 6.76 -5.45 11.78
CA PHE A 57 6.31 -4.15 11.27
C PHE A 57 6.38 -4.06 9.75
N LEU A 58 7.50 -4.42 9.13
CA LEU A 58 7.64 -4.40 7.67
C LEU A 58 6.63 -5.32 6.99
N ARG A 59 6.42 -6.54 7.52
CA ARG A 59 5.43 -7.46 6.97
C ARG A 59 4.02 -6.89 7.10
N ALA A 60 3.70 -6.27 8.22
CA ALA A 60 2.39 -5.66 8.43
C ALA A 60 2.17 -4.45 7.51
N SER A 61 3.17 -3.59 7.33
CA SER A 61 3.08 -2.43 6.44
C SER A 61 2.98 -2.84 4.98
N ASP A 62 3.75 -3.84 4.55
CA ASP A 62 3.69 -4.39 3.20
C ASP A 62 2.32 -5.03 2.94
N ALA A 63 1.84 -5.87 3.85
CA ALA A 63 0.52 -6.49 3.73
C ALA A 63 -0.63 -5.45 3.69
N PHE A 64 -0.51 -4.36 4.46
CA PHE A 64 -1.47 -3.26 4.43
C PHE A 64 -1.47 -2.55 3.08
N ALA A 65 -0.29 -2.14 2.59
CA ALA A 65 -0.15 -1.47 1.30
C ALA A 65 -0.63 -2.35 0.14
N ASP A 66 -0.32 -3.65 0.17
CA ASP A 66 -0.81 -4.66 -0.78
C ASP A 66 -2.34 -4.70 -0.83
N VAL A 67 -3.00 -4.83 0.33
CA VAL A 67 -4.46 -4.90 0.42
C VAL A 67 -5.10 -3.60 -0.06
N VAL A 68 -4.59 -2.45 0.37
CA VAL A 68 -5.10 -1.14 -0.03
C VAL A 68 -5.00 -0.95 -1.54
N TRP A 69 -3.91 -1.43 -2.16
CA TRP A 69 -3.75 -1.39 -3.62
C TRP A 69 -4.73 -2.32 -4.34
N ARG A 70 -4.90 -3.54 -3.83
CA ARG A 70 -5.71 -4.60 -4.44
C ARG A 70 -7.17 -4.59 -3.98
N LEU A 71 -7.61 -3.57 -3.25
CA LEU A 71 -8.93 -3.54 -2.63
C LEU A 71 -10.07 -3.72 -3.65
N GLY A 72 -9.91 -3.22 -4.88
CA GLY A 72 -10.87 -3.42 -5.98
C GLY A 72 -11.03 -4.87 -6.43
N GLU A 73 -10.05 -5.74 -6.15
CA GLU A 73 -10.09 -7.19 -6.43
C GLU A 73 -10.75 -8.00 -5.31
N ILE A 74 -10.96 -7.38 -4.15
CA ILE A 74 -11.62 -7.99 -3.00
C ILE A 74 -13.12 -7.79 -3.12
N GLU A 75 -13.90 -8.82 -2.79
CA GLU A 75 -15.37 -8.75 -2.74
C GLU A 75 -15.85 -7.55 -1.92
N ALA A 76 -16.80 -6.78 -2.46
CA ALA A 76 -17.25 -5.52 -1.86
C ALA A 76 -17.65 -5.66 -0.39
N ARG A 77 -18.35 -6.76 -0.04
CA ARG A 77 -18.79 -7.08 1.33
C ARG A 77 -17.63 -7.31 2.32
N SER A 78 -16.47 -7.76 1.84
CA SER A 78 -15.32 -8.11 2.68
C SER A 78 -14.27 -6.99 2.77
N ARG A 79 -14.33 -5.98 1.88
CA ARG A 79 -13.34 -4.89 1.81
C ARG A 79 -13.11 -4.20 3.16
N ALA A 80 -14.18 -3.85 3.88
CA ALA A 80 -14.09 -3.13 5.15
C ALA A 80 -13.45 -3.97 6.26
N GLU A 81 -13.79 -5.25 6.36
CA GLU A 81 -13.22 -6.16 7.35
C GLU A 81 -11.73 -6.44 7.08
N VAL A 82 -11.38 -6.69 5.82
CA VAL A 82 -9.98 -6.93 5.44
C VAL A 82 -9.11 -5.71 5.71
N LEU A 83 -9.58 -4.50 5.37
CA LEU A 83 -8.87 -3.26 5.70
C LEU A 83 -8.67 -3.10 7.21
N ARG A 84 -9.73 -3.29 7.99
CA ARG A 84 -9.69 -3.18 9.46
C ARG A 84 -8.66 -4.13 10.05
N SER A 85 -8.71 -5.40 9.67
CA SER A 85 -7.76 -6.43 10.14
C SER A 85 -6.30 -6.05 9.83
N ARG A 86 -6.02 -5.50 8.64
CA ARG A 86 -4.67 -5.03 8.30
C ARG A 86 -4.26 -3.78 9.07
N SER A 87 -5.18 -2.85 9.29
CA SER A 87 -4.94 -1.62 10.06
C SER A 87 -4.61 -1.94 11.53
N GLU A 88 -5.33 -2.90 12.11
CA GLU A 88 -5.10 -3.43 13.46
C GLU A 88 -3.73 -4.09 13.58
N ALA A 89 -3.38 -5.01 12.67
CA ALA A 89 -2.08 -5.66 12.64
C ALA A 89 -0.91 -4.68 12.50
N LEU A 90 -1.05 -3.64 11.65
CA LEU A 90 -0.06 -2.58 11.50
C LEU A 90 0.09 -1.76 12.79
N THR A 91 -1.02 -1.45 13.46
CA THR A 91 -1.04 -0.70 14.72
C THR A 91 -0.38 -1.49 15.85
N GLU A 92 -0.66 -2.78 15.95
CA GLU A 92 -0.03 -3.69 16.91
C GLU A 92 1.49 -3.76 16.67
N ALA A 93 1.91 -3.98 15.43
CA ALA A 93 3.33 -4.04 15.07
C ALA A 93 4.07 -2.73 15.37
N CYS A 94 3.45 -1.58 15.09
CA CYS A 94 3.99 -0.26 15.42
C CYS A 94 4.11 -0.07 16.95
N SER A 95 3.17 -0.59 17.73
CA SER A 95 3.22 -0.52 19.19
C SER A 95 4.37 -1.35 19.75
N GLY A 96 4.63 -2.54 19.21
CA GLY A 96 5.81 -3.34 19.55
C GLY A 96 7.13 -2.60 19.28
N LEU A 97 7.19 -1.84 18.18
CA LEU A 97 8.35 -0.99 17.88
C LEU A 97 8.55 0.16 18.85
N ARG A 98 7.48 0.80 19.32
CA ARG A 98 7.60 1.89 20.32
C ARG A 98 8.19 1.41 21.65
N VAL A 99 7.93 0.16 22.01
CA VAL A 99 8.45 -0.43 23.25
C VAL A 99 9.93 -0.80 23.13
N LEU A 100 10.35 -1.31 21.97
CA LEU A 100 11.66 -1.95 21.81
C LEU A 100 12.66 -1.14 20.99
N GLY A 101 12.17 -0.27 20.12
CA GLY A 101 12.93 0.40 19.08
C GLY A 101 13.62 1.68 19.55
N PRO A 102 14.79 2.02 18.98
CA PRO A 102 15.41 3.32 19.18
C PRO A 102 14.57 4.43 18.54
N GLU A 103 14.56 5.63 19.12
CA GLU A 103 13.73 6.77 18.68
C GLU A 103 13.89 7.09 17.19
N CYS A 104 15.13 7.01 16.67
CA CYS A 104 15.41 7.26 15.26
C CYS A 104 14.67 6.30 14.33
N VAL A 105 14.56 5.02 14.69
CA VAL A 105 13.82 4.01 13.91
C VAL A 105 12.32 4.15 14.11
N VAL A 106 11.88 4.42 15.35
CA VAL A 106 10.45 4.60 15.68
C VAL A 106 9.85 5.76 14.89
N ARG A 107 10.54 6.88 14.75
CA ARG A 107 10.08 8.03 13.95
C ARG A 107 9.78 7.65 12.50
N HIS A 108 10.64 6.84 11.88
CA HIS A 108 10.39 6.37 10.50
C HIS A 108 9.27 5.33 10.43
N ALA A 109 9.09 4.50 11.46
CA ALA A 109 7.94 3.60 11.54
C ALA A 109 6.61 4.37 11.64
N GLU A 110 6.59 5.48 12.38
CA GLU A 110 5.42 6.35 12.46
C GLU A 110 5.12 7.05 11.14
N ALA A 111 6.14 7.48 10.40
CA ALA A 111 5.98 8.05 9.06
C ALA A 111 5.37 7.03 8.07
N VAL A 112 5.85 5.78 8.09
CA VAL A 112 5.26 4.67 7.32
C VAL A 112 3.79 4.45 7.70
N ARG A 113 3.48 4.40 9.00
CA ARG A 113 2.11 4.23 9.48
C ARG A 113 1.21 5.39 9.04
N GLU A 114 1.70 6.62 9.11
CA GLU A 114 0.95 7.79 8.65
C GLU A 114 0.67 7.68 7.16
N ARG A 115 1.67 7.31 6.34
CA ARG A 115 1.48 7.07 4.91
C ARG A 115 0.43 6.00 4.64
N CYS A 116 0.47 4.88 5.37
CA CYS A 116 -0.57 3.84 5.30
C CYS A 116 -1.96 4.41 5.61
N ALA A 117 -2.11 5.21 6.67
CA ALA A 117 -3.37 5.85 7.01
C ALA A 117 -3.86 6.82 5.93
N ARG A 118 -2.96 7.56 5.26
CA ARG A 118 -3.31 8.40 4.10
C ARG A 118 -3.86 7.56 2.95
N MET A 119 -3.19 6.46 2.61
CA MET A 119 -3.64 5.54 1.56
C MET A 119 -5.00 4.91 1.88
N GLU A 120 -5.28 4.61 3.15
CA GLU A 120 -6.56 4.04 3.60
C GLU A 120 -7.75 4.96 3.29
N ARG A 121 -7.58 6.27 3.53
CA ARG A 121 -8.65 7.27 3.34
C ARG A 121 -9.24 7.30 1.93
N TYR A 122 -8.45 6.91 0.94
CA TYR A 122 -8.88 6.91 -0.47
C TYR A 122 -8.96 5.50 -1.06
N ALA A 123 -8.63 4.46 -0.29
CA ALA A 123 -8.62 3.08 -0.77
C ALA A 123 -9.98 2.63 -1.31
N ALA A 124 -11.06 2.91 -0.57
CA ALA A 124 -12.41 2.55 -0.98
C ALA A 124 -12.85 3.28 -2.25
N ARG A 125 -12.59 4.59 -2.34
CA ARG A 125 -12.91 5.41 -3.53
C ARG A 125 -12.13 4.93 -4.75
N ARG A 126 -10.82 4.71 -4.61
CA ARG A 126 -9.97 4.13 -5.66
C ARG A 126 -10.47 2.76 -6.09
N ALA A 127 -10.91 1.91 -5.16
CA ALA A 127 -11.44 0.59 -5.49
C ALA A 127 -12.70 0.68 -6.34
N VAL A 128 -13.62 1.59 -6.04
CA VAL A 128 -14.84 1.83 -6.83
C VAL A 128 -14.47 2.21 -8.26
N VAL A 129 -13.62 3.22 -8.44
CA VAL A 129 -13.32 3.68 -9.80
C VAL A 129 -12.45 2.67 -10.57
N ARG A 130 -11.52 1.95 -9.93
CA ARG A 130 -10.80 0.84 -10.58
C ARG A 130 -11.73 -0.31 -10.99
N SER A 131 -12.76 -0.60 -10.19
CA SER A 131 -13.79 -1.57 -10.57
C SER A 131 -14.58 -1.07 -11.79
N ALA A 132 -14.92 0.22 -11.84
CA ALA A 132 -15.59 0.82 -12.99
C ALA A 132 -14.76 0.80 -14.28
N LEU A 133 -13.51 1.26 -14.23
CA LEU A 133 -12.60 1.21 -15.39
C LEU A 133 -12.47 -0.22 -15.94
N ARG A 134 -12.28 -1.21 -15.06
CA ARG A 134 -12.19 -2.62 -15.47
C ARG A 134 -13.50 -3.18 -16.05
N ALA A 135 -14.65 -2.74 -15.54
CA ALA A 135 -15.95 -3.16 -16.07
C ALA A 135 -16.18 -2.57 -17.46
N LEU A 136 -15.85 -1.29 -17.65
CA LEU A 136 -15.93 -0.60 -18.94
C LEU A 136 -14.95 -1.20 -19.97
N GLU A 137 -13.70 -1.47 -19.59
CA GLU A 137 -12.70 -2.14 -20.45
C GLU A 137 -13.18 -3.49 -21.00
N ARG A 138 -13.91 -4.27 -20.19
CA ARG A 138 -14.47 -5.56 -20.63
C ARG A 138 -15.60 -5.41 -21.65
N ARG A 139 -16.19 -4.22 -21.73
CA ARG A 139 -17.22 -3.86 -22.70
C ARG A 139 -16.66 -3.08 -23.88
N TRP A 140 -15.35 -2.95 -24.00
CA TRP A 140 -14.77 -2.41 -25.22
C TRP A 140 -14.96 -3.36 -26.38
N CYS A 141 -15.04 -2.79 -27.59
CA CYS A 141 -14.99 -3.58 -28.81
C CYS A 141 -13.67 -4.37 -28.83
N PRO A 142 -13.70 -5.71 -28.99
CA PRO A 142 -12.48 -6.52 -29.13
C PRO A 142 -11.75 -6.26 -30.46
N GLY A 143 -12.39 -5.57 -31.41
CA GLY A 143 -11.83 -5.11 -32.67
C GLY A 143 -11.34 -3.66 -32.59
N ASN A 144 -11.63 -2.87 -33.62
CA ASN A 144 -11.33 -1.43 -33.60
C ASN A 144 -12.58 -0.66 -33.14
N ALA A 145 -12.49 0.02 -32.00
CA ALA A 145 -13.55 0.86 -31.46
C ALA A 145 -14.00 1.97 -32.42
N GLU A 146 -13.11 2.46 -33.31
CA GLU A 146 -13.43 3.51 -34.30
C GLU A 146 -14.43 3.06 -35.38
N TRP A 147 -14.59 1.76 -35.60
CA TRP A 147 -15.44 1.19 -36.65
C TRP A 147 -16.53 0.27 -36.08
N CYS A 148 -16.72 0.29 -34.77
CA CYS A 148 -17.72 -0.53 -34.13
C CYS A 148 -19.10 0.14 -34.22
N GLU A 149 -20.07 -0.54 -34.84
CA GLU A 149 -21.46 -0.08 -34.94
C GLU A 149 -22.29 -0.37 -33.68
N ASP A 150 -21.68 -0.99 -32.66
CA ASP A 150 -22.34 -1.27 -31.39
C ASP A 150 -22.19 -0.07 -30.45
N ASP A 151 -23.29 0.66 -30.26
CA ASP A 151 -23.37 1.83 -29.40
C ASP A 151 -22.89 1.54 -27.96
N ALA A 152 -23.08 0.32 -27.45
CA ALA A 152 -22.65 -0.04 -26.11
C ALA A 152 -21.12 -0.05 -25.97
N HIS A 153 -20.41 -0.51 -27.00
CA HIS A 153 -18.95 -0.47 -27.03
C HIS A 153 -18.43 0.97 -27.11
N GLY A 154 -19.10 1.83 -27.90
CA GLY A 154 -18.78 3.26 -27.97
C GLY A 154 -18.96 3.94 -26.62
N CYS A 155 -20.11 3.73 -25.98
CA CYS A 155 -20.41 4.23 -24.63
C CYS A 155 -19.36 3.77 -23.60
N ALA A 156 -18.98 2.48 -23.63
CA ALA A 156 -17.97 1.93 -22.73
C ALA A 156 -16.59 2.59 -22.90
N PHE A 157 -16.18 2.83 -24.14
CA PHE A 157 -14.91 3.48 -24.46
C PHE A 157 -14.88 4.95 -24.01
N VAL A 158 -15.91 5.72 -24.36
CA VAL A 158 -15.99 7.15 -24.01
C VAL A 158 -16.08 7.34 -22.49
N ALA A 159 -16.90 6.54 -21.79
CA ALA A 159 -16.97 6.60 -20.33
C ALA A 159 -15.62 6.30 -19.66
N HIS A 160 -14.87 5.32 -20.21
CA HIS A 160 -13.54 5.00 -19.69
C HIS A 160 -12.55 6.15 -19.90
N ASP A 161 -12.46 6.69 -21.12
CA ASP A 161 -11.56 7.82 -21.43
C ASP A 161 -11.90 9.05 -20.59
N MET A 162 -13.19 9.34 -20.39
CA MET A 162 -13.65 10.40 -19.50
C MET A 162 -13.18 10.19 -18.06
N LEU A 163 -13.33 8.99 -17.51
CA LEU A 163 -12.85 8.68 -16.15
C LEU A 163 -11.33 8.76 -16.03
N GLU A 164 -10.56 8.34 -17.05
CA GLU A 164 -9.09 8.46 -17.01
C GLU A 164 -8.63 9.93 -17.01
N ARG A 165 -9.34 10.80 -17.72
CA ARG A 165 -9.01 12.23 -17.90
C ARG A 165 -9.80 13.16 -17.00
N TRP A 166 -10.62 12.63 -16.11
CA TRP A 166 -11.53 13.41 -15.27
C TRP A 166 -10.82 14.45 -14.39
N GLY A 167 -9.57 14.17 -13.99
CA GLY A 167 -8.77 15.12 -13.21
C GLY A 167 -8.38 16.38 -13.99
N ASP A 168 -8.37 16.30 -15.32
CA ASP A 168 -8.05 17.41 -16.21
C ASP A 168 -9.32 18.20 -16.62
N ARG A 169 -10.51 17.79 -16.17
CA ARG A 169 -11.77 18.47 -16.48
C ARG A 169 -11.96 19.72 -15.65
N ASP A 170 -12.38 20.79 -16.31
CA ASP A 170 -12.67 22.09 -15.70
C ASP A 170 -13.83 21.98 -14.70
N GLU A 171 -13.71 22.65 -13.55
CA GLU A 171 -14.68 22.56 -12.45
C GLU A 171 -16.10 22.98 -12.87
N ASP A 172 -16.20 23.92 -13.83
CA ASP A 172 -17.47 24.43 -14.34
C ASP A 172 -18.16 23.46 -15.30
N GLU A 173 -17.41 22.59 -15.99
CA GLU A 173 -17.93 21.60 -16.96
C GLU A 173 -18.29 20.27 -16.29
N ARG A 174 -17.71 19.98 -15.11
CA ARG A 174 -17.91 18.72 -14.38
C ARG A 174 -19.37 18.35 -14.12
N PRO A 175 -20.30 19.26 -13.77
CA PRO A 175 -21.70 18.88 -13.55
C PRO A 175 -22.36 18.29 -14.80
N ASP A 176 -22.19 18.93 -15.96
CA ASP A 176 -22.77 18.44 -17.23
C ASP A 176 -22.07 17.16 -17.69
N ASP A 177 -20.74 17.08 -17.51
CA ASP A 177 -19.96 15.87 -17.79
C ASP A 177 -20.34 14.69 -16.86
N LEU A 178 -20.87 14.93 -15.65
CA LEU A 178 -21.31 13.87 -14.74
C LEU A 178 -22.58 13.19 -15.23
N ASP A 179 -23.56 14.00 -15.65
CA ASP A 179 -24.81 13.48 -16.21
C ASP A 179 -24.51 12.70 -17.49
N PHE A 180 -23.63 13.24 -18.35
CA PHE A 180 -23.20 12.54 -19.55
C PHE A 180 -22.42 11.25 -19.24
N LEU A 181 -21.55 11.26 -18.24
CA LEU A 181 -20.84 10.06 -17.77
C LEU A 181 -21.82 8.99 -17.26
N GLU A 182 -22.85 9.38 -16.51
CA GLU A 182 -23.90 8.46 -16.05
C GLU A 182 -24.60 7.79 -17.24
N ASP A 183 -25.02 8.58 -18.23
CA ASP A 183 -25.69 8.10 -19.44
C ASP A 183 -24.81 7.12 -20.21
N LEU A 184 -23.52 7.44 -20.40
CA LEU A 184 -22.57 6.56 -21.07
C LEU A 184 -22.38 5.24 -20.31
N ILE A 185 -22.28 5.26 -18.98
CA ILE A 185 -22.13 4.02 -18.21
C ILE A 185 -23.39 3.16 -18.30
N ARG A 186 -24.59 3.77 -18.24
CA ARG A 186 -25.86 3.06 -18.43
C ARG A 186 -25.96 2.46 -19.84
N GLY A 187 -25.52 3.20 -20.86
CA GLY A 187 -25.49 2.74 -22.26
C GLY A 187 -24.43 1.69 -22.58
N SER A 188 -23.41 1.52 -21.73
CA SER A 188 -22.25 0.67 -22.01
C SER A 188 -22.46 -0.84 -21.83
N GLY A 189 -23.57 -1.26 -21.22
CA GLY A 189 -23.77 -2.64 -20.79
C GLY A 189 -22.81 -3.09 -19.67
N ALA A 190 -22.03 -2.17 -19.09
CA ALA A 190 -21.18 -2.44 -17.92
C ALA A 190 -21.97 -2.50 -16.61
N LEU A 191 -23.20 -1.97 -16.59
CA LEU A 191 -24.12 -2.05 -15.46
C LEU A 191 -24.92 -3.36 -15.49
N ALA A 192 -25.18 -3.95 -14.34
CA ALA A 192 -26.02 -5.13 -14.22
C ALA A 192 -27.48 -4.75 -14.38
N ASP A 193 -28.24 -5.57 -15.13
CA ASP A 193 -29.69 -5.42 -15.19
C ASP A 193 -30.31 -5.62 -13.80
N ASP A 194 -31.34 -4.83 -13.50
CA ASP A 194 -32.02 -4.87 -12.20
C ASP A 194 -32.53 -6.29 -11.89
N GLY A 195 -31.94 -6.92 -10.87
CA GLY A 195 -32.30 -8.27 -10.42
C GLY A 195 -31.53 -9.44 -11.06
N ALA A 196 -30.58 -9.18 -11.96
CA ALA A 196 -29.68 -10.22 -12.47
C ALA A 196 -28.62 -10.63 -11.43
N PRO A 197 -28.16 -11.89 -11.40
CA PRO A 197 -27.00 -12.28 -10.61
C PRO A 197 -25.79 -11.43 -11.04
N VAL A 198 -25.16 -10.73 -10.10
CA VAL A 198 -23.98 -9.91 -10.38
C VAL A 198 -22.84 -10.83 -10.80
N GLU A 199 -22.64 -10.98 -12.11
CA GLU A 199 -21.47 -11.66 -12.65
C GLU A 199 -20.20 -10.87 -12.29
N SER A 200 -19.09 -11.60 -12.11
CA SER A 200 -17.80 -10.99 -11.80
C SER A 200 -17.36 -10.08 -12.96
N GLY A 201 -17.40 -8.76 -12.74
CA GLY A 201 -17.00 -7.79 -13.76
C GLY A 201 -18.05 -6.79 -14.20
N VAL A 202 -19.24 -6.86 -13.62
CA VAL A 202 -20.35 -5.95 -13.91
C VAL A 202 -20.53 -5.00 -12.74
N LEU A 203 -20.84 -3.73 -13.03
CA LEU A 203 -21.14 -2.71 -12.04
C LEU A 203 -22.56 -2.91 -11.49
N THR A 204 -22.72 -2.75 -10.19
CA THR A 204 -24.05 -2.62 -9.59
C THR A 204 -24.49 -1.17 -9.56
N GLU A 205 -25.77 -0.93 -9.32
CA GLU A 205 -26.27 0.43 -9.20
C GLU A 205 -25.76 1.18 -7.96
N ASP A 206 -25.34 0.42 -6.94
CA ASP A 206 -24.61 0.99 -5.82
C ASP A 206 -23.18 1.40 -6.20
N ASP A 207 -22.52 0.66 -7.10
CA ASP A 207 -21.20 1.04 -7.61
C ASP A 207 -21.27 2.29 -8.48
N LEU A 208 -22.30 2.43 -9.33
CA LEU A 208 -22.53 3.64 -10.14
C LEU A 208 -22.76 4.85 -9.23
N ARG A 209 -23.68 4.76 -8.26
CA ARG A 209 -23.92 5.84 -7.29
C ARG A 209 -22.65 6.25 -6.54
N ARG A 210 -21.82 5.28 -6.12
CA ARG A 210 -20.55 5.56 -5.45
C ARG A 210 -19.53 6.21 -6.40
N LEU A 211 -19.47 5.77 -7.65
CA LEU A 211 -18.57 6.32 -8.66
C LEU A 211 -18.91 7.79 -8.93
N LEU A 212 -20.18 8.10 -9.20
CA LEU A 212 -20.63 9.46 -9.45
C LEU A 212 -20.41 10.37 -8.23
N ALA A 213 -20.63 9.85 -7.01
CA ALA A 213 -20.32 10.59 -5.79
C ALA A 213 -18.81 10.88 -5.62
N VAL A 214 -17.92 10.02 -6.15
CA VAL A 214 -16.48 10.25 -6.15
C VAL A 214 -16.09 11.26 -7.24
N ALA A 215 -16.64 11.11 -8.45
CA ALA A 215 -16.40 11.99 -9.59
C ALA A 215 -16.91 13.42 -9.35
N GLY A 216 -18.05 13.58 -8.68
CA GLY A 216 -18.61 14.88 -8.30
C GLY A 216 -17.95 15.56 -7.11
N ASN A 217 -16.87 15.01 -6.55
CA ASN A 217 -16.12 15.63 -5.46
C ASN A 217 -14.70 15.99 -5.92
N PRO A 218 -14.42 17.26 -6.28
CA PRO A 218 -13.13 17.73 -6.78
C PRO A 218 -11.95 17.32 -5.90
N VAL A 219 -12.05 17.58 -4.59
CA VAL A 219 -10.98 17.27 -3.62
C VAL A 219 -10.70 15.78 -3.53
N SER A 220 -11.76 14.95 -3.58
CA SER A 220 -11.59 13.50 -3.59
C SER A 220 -10.89 13.05 -4.86
N TRP A 221 -11.24 13.64 -6.00
CA TRP A 221 -10.64 13.31 -7.28
C TRP A 221 -9.19 13.76 -7.38
N ASP A 222 -8.89 15.00 -6.98
CA ASP A 222 -7.54 15.55 -6.96
C ASP A 222 -6.64 14.74 -6.05
N HIS A 223 -7.13 14.25 -4.92
CA HIS A 223 -6.33 13.37 -4.06
C HIS A 223 -6.13 11.98 -4.67
N LEU A 224 -7.13 11.44 -5.38
CA LEU A 224 -6.97 10.21 -6.15
C LEU A 224 -5.99 10.38 -7.32
N ALA A 225 -6.00 11.55 -7.97
CA ALA A 225 -5.17 11.90 -9.11
C ALA A 225 -3.74 12.28 -8.71
N ALA A 226 -3.56 13.04 -7.61
CA ALA A 226 -2.30 13.51 -7.05
C ALA A 226 -1.53 12.43 -6.29
N GLU A 227 -2.17 11.30 -5.93
CA GLU A 227 -1.44 10.06 -5.67
C GLU A 227 -0.87 9.42 -6.98
N ASP A 228 -0.85 10.22 -8.04
CA ASP A 228 -0.14 10.22 -9.33
C ASP A 228 -0.49 9.06 -10.27
N ARG A 229 -1.67 9.22 -10.89
CA ARG A 229 -2.31 8.37 -11.90
C ARG A 229 -2.50 6.94 -11.41
N TRP A 230 -3.74 6.58 -11.07
CA TRP A 230 -4.45 5.28 -11.09
C TRP A 230 -3.65 3.94 -11.07
N LEU A 231 -2.57 3.89 -11.84
CA LEU A 231 -1.73 2.75 -12.22
C LEU A 231 -0.32 2.76 -11.58
N ARG A 232 0.16 3.86 -10.97
CA ARG A 232 1.47 3.83 -10.29
C ARG A 232 1.38 3.19 -8.90
N PRO A 233 2.22 2.17 -8.59
CA PRO A 233 2.17 1.49 -7.31
C PRO A 233 2.59 2.42 -6.16
N ARG A 234 1.82 2.41 -5.07
CA ARG A 234 2.28 2.73 -3.69
C ARG A 234 3.08 4.04 -3.55
N THR A 235 2.63 5.09 -4.22
CA THR A 235 3.26 6.42 -4.17
C THR A 235 3.54 6.85 -2.73
N GLY A 236 4.77 7.31 -2.46
CA GLY A 236 5.28 7.69 -1.14
C GLY A 236 5.42 6.58 -0.09
N PHE A 237 4.76 5.42 -0.25
CA PHE A 237 4.93 4.30 0.70
C PHE A 237 6.30 3.65 0.56
N ASP A 238 6.75 3.40 -0.68
CA ASP A 238 8.06 2.77 -0.91
C ASP A 238 9.23 3.67 -0.44
N GLU A 239 9.05 4.99 -0.50
CA GLU A 239 9.99 5.98 0.03
C GLU A 239 10.08 5.93 1.56
N GLU A 240 8.94 6.02 2.26
CA GLU A 240 8.90 5.95 3.73
C GLU A 240 9.36 4.59 4.25
N ARG A 241 8.97 3.52 3.56
CA ARG A 241 9.44 2.16 3.84
C ARG A 241 10.95 2.06 3.64
N GLY A 242 11.47 2.64 2.57
CA GLY A 242 12.90 2.73 2.30
C GLY A 242 13.66 3.47 3.40
N ALA A 243 13.12 4.60 3.86
CA ALA A 243 13.68 5.39 4.95
C ALA A 243 13.70 4.61 6.28
N PHE A 244 12.64 3.86 6.59
CA PHE A 244 12.61 2.97 7.74
C PHE A 244 13.70 1.88 7.65
N VAL A 245 13.83 1.21 6.50
CA VAL A 245 14.86 0.18 6.30
C VAL A 245 16.27 0.78 6.40
N ALA A 246 16.49 1.97 5.88
CA ALA A 246 17.76 2.69 6.00
C ALA A 246 18.09 3.01 7.47
N ALA A 247 17.13 3.56 8.23
CA ALA A 247 17.32 3.86 9.65
C ALA A 247 17.65 2.62 10.49
N VAL A 248 17.03 1.47 10.20
CA VAL A 248 17.39 0.20 10.84
C VAL A 248 18.82 -0.20 10.50
N ARG A 249 19.23 -0.10 9.23
CA ARG A 249 20.61 -0.44 8.80
C ARG A 249 21.63 0.46 9.47
N ASP A 250 21.37 1.75 9.55
CA ASP A 250 22.27 2.72 10.18
C ASP A 250 22.44 2.43 11.68
N PHE A 251 21.32 2.19 12.38
CA PHE A 251 21.36 1.77 13.78
C PHE A 251 22.13 0.45 13.97
N LEU A 252 21.97 -0.49 13.03
CA LEU A 252 22.70 -1.74 13.06
C LEU A 252 24.20 -1.56 12.78
N ALA A 253 24.60 -0.58 11.97
CA ALA A 253 25.99 -0.27 11.68
C ALA A 253 26.69 0.46 12.85
N ASP A 254 26.01 1.40 13.49
CA ASP A 254 26.55 2.22 14.58
C ASP A 254 26.75 1.43 15.88
N GLY A 255 25.85 0.48 16.18
CA GLY A 255 26.02 -0.44 17.30
C GLY A 255 27.27 -1.34 17.19
N GLY A 256 27.77 -1.57 15.96
CA GLY A 256 29.02 -2.30 15.72
C GLY A 256 30.29 -1.46 15.95
N ARG A 257 30.21 -0.12 15.88
CA ARG A 257 31.34 0.79 16.10
C ARG A 257 31.61 1.06 17.58
N ALA A 258 30.56 1.11 18.41
CA ALA A 258 30.71 1.30 19.85
C ALA A 258 31.48 0.16 20.55
N GLY A 259 31.48 -1.06 19.98
CA GLY A 259 32.26 -2.19 20.46
C GLY A 259 33.71 -2.26 19.96
N ALA A 260 34.15 -1.33 19.11
CA ALA A 260 35.47 -1.35 18.49
C ALA A 260 36.42 -0.23 18.99
N GLY A 261 36.01 0.59 19.96
CA GLY A 261 36.76 1.79 20.34
C GLY A 261 36.74 2.09 21.83
N ARG A 262 37.59 1.40 22.60
CA ARG A 262 38.41 1.96 23.71
C ARG A 262 39.27 0.85 24.32
N ALA A 263 40.48 0.66 23.79
CA ALA A 263 41.57 0.17 24.62
C ALA A 263 42.13 1.39 25.38
N PRO A 264 42.21 1.37 26.72
CA PRO A 264 42.90 2.42 27.44
C PRO A 264 44.40 2.36 27.12
N ALA A 265 44.97 3.51 26.79
CA ALA A 265 46.40 3.74 26.86
C ALA A 265 46.84 3.89 28.33
#